data_AF-A0A126RL96-F1
#
_entry.id   AF-A0A126RL96-F1
#
_cell.length_a   1.000
_cell.length_b   1.000
_cell.length_c   1.000
_cell.angle_alpha   90.00
_cell.angle_beta   90.00
_cell.angle_gamma   90.00
#
_symmetry.space_group_name_H-M   'P 1'
#
loop_
_entity.id
_entity.type
_entity.pdbx_description
1 polymer ?
#
loop_
_entity_poly.entity_id
_entity_poly.type
_entity_poly.pdbx_seq_one_letter_code
_entity_poly.pdbx_strand_id
1 'polypeptide(L)'
;MVRVVKDHLYRKSVAVVLSMQVNLERIVAIWVLAAAFACGLRLAFPATPYDGPPWASGTGLLPYLLVVGAPVGSLLLGLKLFPAGRIHAQPAFRLAQVGRWRKLDCLKAREMSQFGLYGVMASLLIGIAVNVPVRTLEFLSSIPALGSYSPSWFIGLYGVMLADVVILSSLYMFAFAMALRLAPLFPRFLVMVWGVDLLAQLSIAKLVAGMDNVPHGVDAALLDMLTGNVKKVLISAAIWLPYLLLSDRVNVTFRQRVSVK
;
A
#
# COMPACT_ATOMS: atom_id res chain seq x y z
N MET A 1 4.86 12.67 -34.80
CA MET A 1 5.62 12.62 -33.54
C MET A 1 4.76 12.20 -32.33
N VAL A 2 3.64 12.88 -32.03
CA VAL A 2 2.78 12.59 -30.86
C VAL A 2 2.22 11.15 -30.82
N ARG A 3 1.79 10.58 -31.96
CA ARG A 3 1.30 9.18 -32.02
C ARG A 3 2.39 8.16 -31.70
N VAL A 4 3.59 8.34 -32.25
CA VAL A 4 4.75 7.46 -32.01
C VAL A 4 5.14 7.46 -30.53
N VAL A 5 5.18 8.63 -29.90
CA VAL A 5 5.47 8.75 -28.45
C VAL A 5 4.38 8.09 -27.61
N LYS A 6 3.10 8.31 -27.96
CA LYS A 6 1.96 7.69 -27.27
C LYS A 6 1.99 6.16 -27.37
N ASP A 7 2.30 5.62 -28.53
CA ASP A 7 2.38 4.18 -28.77
C ASP A 7 3.57 3.55 -28.04
N HIS A 8 4.72 4.25 -28.01
CA HIS A 8 5.90 3.83 -27.26
C HIS A 8 5.63 3.78 -25.75
N LEU A 9 5.02 4.84 -25.18
CA LEU A 9 4.65 4.89 -23.76
C LEU A 9 3.59 3.82 -23.41
N TYR A 10 2.63 3.60 -24.30
CA TYR A 10 1.63 2.55 -24.13
C TYR A 10 2.28 1.16 -24.07
N ARG A 11 3.12 0.82 -25.05
CA ARG A 11 3.84 -0.47 -25.08
C ARG A 11 4.71 -0.66 -23.83
N LYS A 12 5.40 0.40 -23.39
CA LYS A 12 6.20 0.36 -22.15
C LYS A 12 5.33 0.09 -20.92
N SER A 13 4.18 0.76 -20.80
CA SER A 13 3.26 0.53 -19.67
C SER A 13 2.66 -0.87 -19.66
N VAL A 14 2.36 -1.43 -20.84
CA VAL A 14 1.90 -2.82 -20.99
C VAL A 14 3.01 -3.78 -20.57
N ALA A 15 4.24 -3.58 -21.07
CA ALA A 15 5.39 -4.41 -20.72
C ALA A 15 5.67 -4.39 -19.22
N VAL A 16 5.55 -3.24 -18.55
CA VAL A 16 5.76 -3.13 -17.09
C VAL A 16 4.69 -3.91 -16.32
N VAL A 17 3.41 -3.75 -16.66
CA VAL A 17 2.33 -4.48 -15.98
C VAL A 17 2.45 -5.99 -16.20
N LEU A 18 2.73 -6.43 -17.43
CA LEU A 18 2.92 -7.84 -17.74
C LEU A 18 4.15 -8.40 -17.03
N SER A 19 5.26 -7.65 -17.01
CA SER A 19 6.47 -8.02 -16.27
C SER A 19 6.19 -8.15 -14.78
N MET A 20 5.42 -7.23 -14.19
CA MET A 20 5.00 -7.33 -12.78
C MET A 20 4.13 -8.57 -12.52
N GLN A 21 3.23 -8.93 -13.43
CA GLN A 21 2.40 -10.12 -13.29
C GLN A 21 3.21 -11.42 -13.39
N VAL A 22 4.12 -11.51 -14.37
CA VAL A 22 4.94 -12.70 -14.62
C VAL A 22 6.04 -12.86 -13.57
N ASN A 23 6.68 -11.76 -13.16
CA ASN A 23 7.78 -11.78 -12.21
C ASN A 23 7.33 -11.49 -10.77
N LEU A 24 6.03 -11.59 -10.47
CA LEU A 24 5.51 -11.21 -9.15
C LEU A 24 6.21 -11.97 -8.02
N GLU A 25 6.41 -13.28 -8.19
CA GLU A 25 7.11 -14.12 -7.22
C GLU A 25 8.55 -13.66 -7.00
N ARG A 26 9.27 -13.28 -8.07
CA ARG A 26 10.64 -12.76 -7.98
C ARG A 26 10.68 -11.40 -7.29
N ILE A 27 9.74 -10.50 -7.62
CA ILE A 27 9.65 -9.18 -6.99
C ILE A 27 9.40 -9.34 -5.50
N VAL A 28 8.48 -10.22 -5.11
CA VAL A 28 8.18 -10.53 -3.71
C VAL A 28 9.39 -11.16 -3.02
N ALA A 29 10.08 -12.11 -3.66
CA ALA A 29 11.26 -12.73 -3.08
C ALA A 29 12.40 -11.71 -2.84
N ILE A 30 12.67 -10.86 -3.83
CA ILE A 30 13.66 -9.77 -3.70
C ILE A 30 13.26 -8.83 -2.55
N TRP A 31 11.98 -8.46 -2.47
CA TRP A 31 11.47 -7.64 -1.38
C TRP A 31 11.66 -8.31 -0.01
N VAL A 32 11.26 -9.57 0.14
CA VAL A 32 11.40 -10.33 1.39
C VAL A 32 12.86 -10.41 1.80
N LEU A 33 13.77 -10.69 0.87
CA LEU A 33 15.21 -10.72 1.16
C LEU A 33 15.74 -9.36 1.61
N ALA A 34 15.40 -8.28 0.90
CA ALA A 34 15.83 -6.93 1.23
C ALA A 34 15.28 -6.47 2.59
N ALA A 35 13.98 -6.73 2.85
CA ALA A 35 13.33 -6.35 4.10
C ALA A 35 13.85 -7.18 5.27
N ALA A 36 14.03 -8.50 5.09
CA ALA A 36 14.61 -9.37 6.11
C ALA A 36 16.06 -8.96 6.43
N PHE A 37 16.86 -8.60 5.43
CA PHE A 37 18.21 -8.07 5.64
C PHE A 37 18.20 -6.76 6.43
N ALA A 38 17.34 -5.81 6.07
CA ALA A 38 17.20 -4.54 6.79
C ALA A 38 16.73 -4.74 8.25
N CYS A 39 15.80 -5.68 8.48
CA CYS A 39 15.38 -6.06 9.82
C CYS A 39 16.52 -6.72 10.61
N GLY A 40 17.29 -7.60 9.97
CA GLY A 40 18.46 -8.26 10.58
C GLY A 40 19.53 -7.25 10.99
N LEU A 41 19.83 -6.26 10.14
CA LEU A 41 20.70 -5.14 10.49
C LEU A 41 20.17 -4.38 11.71
N ARG A 42 18.86 -4.11 11.75
CA ARG A 42 18.25 -3.39 12.88
C ARG A 42 18.34 -4.17 14.19
N LEU A 43 18.19 -5.49 14.14
CA LEU A 43 18.35 -6.39 15.28
C LEU A 43 19.82 -6.54 15.72
N ALA A 44 20.77 -6.44 14.79
CA ALA A 44 22.20 -6.51 15.09
C ALA A 44 22.74 -5.26 15.82
N PHE A 45 22.08 -4.11 15.64
CA PHE A 45 22.44 -2.84 16.27
C PHE A 45 21.27 -2.25 17.08
N PRO A 46 20.86 -2.89 18.19
CA PRO A 46 19.77 -2.40 18.99
C PRO A 46 20.18 -1.19 19.83
N ALA A 47 19.25 -0.26 20.05
CA ALA A 47 19.51 0.91 20.88
C ALA A 47 19.52 0.59 22.38
N THR A 48 18.83 -0.46 22.80
CA THR A 48 18.87 -0.99 24.16
C THR A 48 19.31 -2.45 24.15
N PRO A 49 20.07 -2.90 25.17
CA PRO A 49 20.51 -4.28 25.22
C PRO A 49 19.33 -5.25 25.38
N TYR A 50 19.50 -6.45 24.81
CA TYR A 50 18.61 -7.58 25.04
C TYR A 50 19.15 -8.44 26.19
N ASP A 51 18.26 -9.03 26.97
CA ASP A 51 18.61 -10.02 28.01
C ASP A 51 19.17 -11.33 27.44
N GLY A 52 18.97 -11.57 26.15
CA GLY A 52 19.40 -12.77 25.45
C GLY A 52 19.41 -12.56 23.95
N PRO A 53 19.49 -13.64 23.17
CA PRO A 53 19.52 -13.53 21.72
C PRO A 53 18.21 -12.90 21.19
N PRO A 54 18.27 -11.89 20.30
CA PRO A 54 17.07 -11.18 19.81
C PRO A 54 16.06 -12.10 19.10
N TRP A 55 16.55 -13.20 18.50
CA TRP A 55 15.69 -14.20 17.85
C TRP A 55 14.93 -15.09 18.83
N ALA A 56 15.36 -15.16 20.08
CA ALA A 56 14.73 -15.96 21.13
C ALA A 56 13.64 -15.18 21.88
N SER A 57 13.61 -13.85 21.77
CA SER A 57 12.59 -13.02 22.41
C SER A 57 11.41 -12.75 21.48
N GLY A 58 10.20 -12.90 22.00
CA GLY A 58 8.98 -12.54 21.27
C GLY A 58 8.92 -11.05 20.92
N THR A 59 9.52 -10.19 21.75
CA THR A 59 9.65 -8.74 21.51
C THR A 59 10.71 -8.41 20.48
N GLY A 60 11.70 -9.28 20.29
CA GLY A 60 12.74 -9.14 19.28
C GLY A 60 12.26 -9.59 17.91
N LEU A 61 11.91 -10.87 17.73
CA LEU A 61 11.70 -11.44 16.39
C LEU A 61 10.31 -11.14 15.78
N LEU A 62 9.25 -11.21 16.58
CA LEU A 62 7.87 -11.16 16.09
C LEU A 62 7.54 -9.86 15.32
N PRO A 63 7.92 -8.66 15.80
CA PRO A 63 7.63 -7.42 15.06
C PRO A 63 8.18 -7.43 13.64
N TYR A 64 9.41 -7.87 13.45
CA TYR A 64 10.05 -7.89 12.13
C TYR A 64 9.47 -8.98 11.22
N LEU A 65 9.10 -10.14 11.79
CA LEU A 65 8.35 -11.15 11.05
C LEU A 65 7.00 -10.60 10.56
N LEU A 66 6.31 -9.80 11.36
CA LEU A 66 5.05 -9.17 10.96
C LEU A 66 5.26 -8.11 9.87
N VAL A 67 6.29 -7.25 10.01
CA VAL A 67 6.61 -6.21 9.02
C VAL A 67 6.87 -6.81 7.64
N VAL A 68 7.58 -7.94 7.56
CA VAL A 68 7.89 -8.61 6.28
C VAL A 68 6.76 -9.53 5.84
N GLY A 69 6.25 -10.36 6.75
CA GLY A 69 5.35 -11.46 6.45
C GLY A 69 3.90 -11.03 6.23
N ALA A 70 3.39 -10.06 7.01
CA ALA A 70 1.97 -9.67 6.91
C ALA A 70 1.61 -9.06 5.54
N PRO A 71 2.41 -8.15 4.94
CA PRO A 71 2.11 -7.62 3.61
C PRO A 71 2.14 -8.70 2.52
N VAL A 72 3.07 -9.66 2.64
CA VAL A 72 3.16 -10.81 1.72
C VAL A 72 1.95 -11.73 1.88
N GLY A 73 1.58 -12.07 3.12
CA GLY A 73 0.39 -12.85 3.42
C GLY A 73 -0.87 -12.20 2.88
N SER A 74 -0.99 -10.88 3.03
CA SER A 74 -2.10 -10.08 2.49
C SER A 74 -2.15 -10.08 0.96
N LEU A 75 -0.99 -9.94 0.29
CA LEU A 75 -0.88 -10.09 -1.16
C LEU A 75 -1.39 -11.47 -1.60
N LEU A 76 -0.86 -12.55 -1.01
CA LEU A 76 -1.21 -13.92 -1.36
C LEU A 76 -2.69 -14.19 -1.12
N LEU A 77 -3.24 -13.71 -0.01
CA LEU A 77 -4.66 -13.77 0.29
C LEU A 77 -5.50 -13.07 -0.78
N GLY A 78 -5.13 -11.84 -1.16
CA GLY A 78 -5.79 -11.11 -2.23
C GLY A 78 -5.74 -11.85 -3.57
N LEU A 79 -4.59 -12.40 -3.94
CA LEU A 79 -4.44 -13.19 -5.18
C LEU A 79 -5.28 -14.47 -5.18
N LYS A 80 -5.49 -15.09 -4.01
CA LYS A 80 -6.33 -16.27 -3.82
C LYS A 80 -7.83 -15.93 -3.85
N LEU A 81 -8.23 -14.84 -3.21
CA LEU A 81 -9.63 -14.37 -3.18
C LEU A 81 -10.09 -13.85 -4.55
N PHE A 82 -9.18 -13.27 -5.33
CA PHE A 82 -9.45 -12.74 -6.66
C PHE A 82 -8.65 -13.52 -7.73
N PRO A 83 -9.09 -14.73 -8.12
CA PRO A 83 -8.39 -15.53 -9.13
C PRO A 83 -8.44 -14.86 -10.51
N ALA A 84 -7.36 -15.01 -11.29
CA ALA A 84 -7.30 -14.49 -12.65
C ALA A 84 -8.36 -15.09 -13.57
N GLY A 85 -8.83 -14.29 -14.53
CA GLY A 85 -9.73 -14.74 -15.59
C GLY A 85 -11.21 -14.84 -15.20
N ARG A 86 -11.54 -14.85 -13.91
CA ARG A 86 -12.95 -14.88 -13.46
C ARG A 86 -13.68 -13.57 -13.76
N ILE A 87 -14.97 -13.69 -14.02
CA ILE A 87 -15.88 -12.55 -14.15
C ILE A 87 -16.39 -12.23 -12.75
N HIS A 88 -16.07 -11.05 -12.25
CA HIS A 88 -16.53 -10.59 -10.95
C HIS A 88 -17.86 -9.85 -11.08
N ALA A 89 -18.78 -10.11 -10.15
CA ALA A 89 -20.03 -9.37 -10.06
C ALA A 89 -19.76 -7.89 -9.75
N GLN A 90 -20.54 -7.00 -10.37
CA GLN A 90 -20.49 -5.58 -10.07
C GLN A 90 -21.15 -5.30 -8.71
N PRO A 91 -20.53 -4.49 -7.84
CA PRO A 91 -21.10 -4.15 -6.55
C PRO A 91 -22.38 -3.31 -6.68
N ALA A 92 -23.36 -3.56 -5.79
CA ALA A 92 -24.68 -2.93 -5.81
C ALA A 92 -24.63 -1.41 -5.62
N PHE A 93 -23.90 -0.93 -4.61
CA PHE A 93 -23.70 0.50 -4.36
C PHE A 93 -22.75 1.11 -5.39
N ARG A 94 -22.92 2.36 -5.79
CA ARG A 94 -22.10 3.03 -6.82
C ARG A 94 -21.48 4.32 -6.29
N LEU A 95 -20.17 4.30 -6.02
CA LEU A 95 -19.43 5.44 -5.45
C LEU A 95 -19.29 6.65 -6.39
N ALA A 96 -19.30 6.45 -7.70
CA ALA A 96 -19.11 7.53 -8.67
C ALA A 96 -20.36 7.66 -9.56
N GLN A 97 -21.33 8.47 -9.15
CA GLN A 97 -22.51 8.78 -9.96
C GLN A 97 -22.31 9.99 -10.88
N VAL A 98 -21.25 10.75 -10.68
CA VAL A 98 -20.95 11.97 -11.44
C VAL A 98 -20.61 11.63 -12.89
N GLY A 99 -21.39 12.15 -13.84
CA GLY A 99 -21.22 11.98 -15.28
C GLY A 99 -22.33 11.16 -15.94
N ARG A 100 -22.49 11.30 -17.27
CA ARG A 100 -23.45 10.52 -18.07
C ARG A 100 -22.82 9.19 -18.46
N TRP A 101 -23.12 8.11 -17.73
CA TRP A 101 -22.52 6.80 -17.96
C TRP A 101 -23.53 5.78 -18.48
N ARG A 102 -23.17 5.04 -19.54
CA ARG A 102 -23.92 3.88 -20.01
C ARG A 102 -23.29 2.60 -19.49
N LYS A 103 -24.13 1.68 -18.98
CA LYS A 103 -23.67 0.33 -18.59
C LYS A 103 -23.15 -0.40 -19.83
N LEU A 104 -22.10 -1.18 -19.64
CA LEU A 104 -21.48 -2.00 -20.65
C LEU A 104 -21.48 -3.45 -20.20
N ASP A 105 -21.66 -4.38 -21.13
CA ASP A 105 -21.50 -5.80 -20.83
C ASP A 105 -20.03 -6.15 -20.58
N CYS A 106 -19.77 -7.18 -19.77
CA CYS A 106 -18.44 -7.62 -19.37
C CYS A 106 -17.57 -7.98 -20.58
N LEU A 107 -18.13 -8.68 -21.57
CA LEU A 107 -17.41 -9.10 -22.77
C LEU A 107 -17.05 -7.88 -23.63
N LYS A 108 -18.04 -7.02 -23.88
CA LYS A 108 -17.84 -5.77 -24.61
C LYS A 108 -16.81 -4.86 -23.94
N ALA A 109 -16.71 -4.89 -22.61
CA ALA A 109 -15.73 -4.07 -21.89
C ALA A 109 -14.31 -4.55 -22.17
N ARG A 110 -14.09 -5.86 -22.25
CA ARG A 110 -12.78 -6.47 -22.53
C ARG A 110 -12.29 -6.21 -23.96
N GLU A 111 -13.21 -6.05 -24.91
CA GLU A 111 -12.90 -5.71 -26.30
C GLU A 111 -12.49 -4.24 -26.50
N MET A 112 -12.80 -3.37 -25.53
CA MET A 112 -12.43 -1.96 -25.62
C MET A 112 -10.93 -1.74 -25.38
N SER A 113 -10.31 -0.91 -26.21
CA SER A 113 -8.89 -0.50 -26.08
C SER A 113 -8.53 0.17 -24.75
N GLN A 114 -9.55 0.63 -24.01
CA GLN A 114 -9.41 1.28 -22.71
C GLN A 114 -9.39 0.27 -21.55
N PHE A 115 -9.63 -1.02 -21.79
CA PHE A 115 -9.62 -2.04 -20.74
C PHE A 115 -8.19 -2.40 -20.31
N GLY A 116 -7.98 -2.55 -19.00
CA GLY A 116 -6.72 -3.02 -18.41
C GLY A 116 -5.89 -1.96 -17.68
N LEU A 117 -4.80 -2.41 -17.06
CA LEU A 117 -4.01 -1.65 -16.08
C LEU A 117 -2.92 -0.74 -16.69
N TYR A 118 -3.02 -0.40 -17.96
CA TYR A 118 -1.95 0.30 -18.69
C TYR A 118 -2.05 1.83 -18.59
N GLY A 119 -1.02 2.53 -19.06
CA GLY A 119 -0.92 3.98 -19.00
C GLY A 119 -0.82 4.50 -17.57
N VAL A 120 -1.61 5.51 -17.23
CA VAL A 120 -1.63 6.15 -15.90
C VAL A 120 -2.04 5.18 -14.77
N MET A 121 -2.78 4.12 -15.08
CA MET A 121 -3.09 3.07 -14.10
C MET A 121 -1.84 2.28 -13.69
N ALA A 122 -0.88 2.10 -14.60
CA ALA A 122 0.35 1.38 -14.31
C ALA A 122 1.21 2.13 -13.29
N SER A 123 1.28 3.46 -13.38
CA SER A 123 1.98 4.27 -12.38
C SER A 123 1.27 4.28 -11.02
N LEU A 124 -0.07 4.25 -10.98
CA LEU A 124 -0.79 4.04 -9.73
C LEU A 124 -0.43 2.69 -9.10
N LEU A 125 -0.41 1.62 -9.90
CA LEU A 125 -0.09 0.27 -9.44
C LEU A 125 1.33 0.19 -8.88
N ILE A 126 2.30 0.80 -9.56
CA ILE A 126 3.68 0.93 -9.08
C ILE A 126 3.71 1.75 -7.79
N GLY A 127 2.99 2.87 -7.73
CA GLY A 127 2.92 3.71 -6.53
C GLY A 127 2.41 2.95 -5.30
N ILE A 128 1.38 2.11 -5.47
CA ILE A 128 0.88 1.24 -4.39
C ILE A 128 1.95 0.23 -3.98
N ALA A 129 2.61 -0.42 -4.94
CA ALA A 129 3.66 -1.41 -4.65
C ALA A 129 4.86 -0.79 -3.93
N VAL A 130 5.27 0.43 -4.31
CA VAL A 130 6.39 1.17 -3.72
C VAL A 130 6.04 1.77 -2.34
N ASN A 131 4.76 1.94 -2.02
CA ASN A 131 4.36 2.44 -0.70
C ASN A 131 4.87 1.55 0.44
N VAL A 132 4.83 0.24 0.25
CA VAL A 132 5.24 -0.77 1.24
C VAL A 132 6.73 -0.72 1.59
N PRO A 133 7.67 -0.77 0.64
CA PRO A 133 9.09 -0.65 0.95
C PRO A 133 9.43 0.71 1.55
N VAL A 134 8.84 1.79 1.05
CA VAL A 134 9.08 3.13 1.62
C VAL A 134 8.62 3.19 3.07
N ARG A 135 7.39 2.76 3.36
CA ARG A 135 6.84 2.77 4.74
C ARG A 135 7.64 1.87 5.68
N THR A 136 8.10 0.72 5.19
CA THR A 136 8.98 -0.18 5.96
C THR A 136 10.31 0.47 6.29
N LEU A 137 10.93 1.13 5.31
CA LEU A 137 12.19 1.85 5.53
C LEU A 137 12.01 3.00 6.52
N GLU A 138 10.91 3.74 6.44
CA GLU A 138 10.59 4.81 7.40
C GLU A 138 10.44 4.27 8.82
N PHE A 139 9.74 3.16 9.00
CA PHE A 139 9.66 2.51 10.30
C PHE A 139 11.04 2.09 10.82
N LEU A 140 11.84 1.41 9.98
CA LEU A 140 13.16 0.92 10.37
C LEU A 140 14.17 2.04 10.63
N SER A 141 14.10 3.15 9.90
CA SER A 141 14.99 4.30 10.11
C SER A 141 14.60 5.11 11.34
N SER A 142 13.30 5.30 11.57
CA SER A 142 12.81 6.21 12.60
C SER A 142 12.69 5.56 13.97
N ILE A 143 12.38 4.25 14.03
CA ILE A 143 12.13 3.56 15.30
C ILE A 143 13.26 2.56 15.59
N PRO A 144 14.01 2.74 16.70
CA PRO A 144 15.00 1.77 17.15
C PRO A 144 14.42 0.39 17.45
N ALA A 145 15.28 -0.64 17.46
CA ALA A 145 14.87 -1.95 17.92
C ALA A 145 14.50 -1.90 19.42
N LEU A 146 13.41 -2.56 19.78
CA LEU A 146 12.93 -2.65 21.16
C LEU A 146 13.74 -3.72 21.89
N GLY A 147 14.59 -3.31 22.83
CA GLY A 147 15.32 -4.21 23.74
C GLY A 147 14.52 -4.53 25.02
N SER A 148 15.13 -5.29 25.92
CA SER A 148 14.47 -5.75 27.16
C SER A 148 14.20 -4.62 28.17
N TYR A 149 15.03 -3.58 28.17
CA TYR A 149 15.03 -2.51 29.18
C TYR A 149 14.50 -1.19 28.64
N SER A 150 13.50 -1.24 27.77
CA SER A 150 12.94 -0.05 27.14
C SER A 150 11.96 0.68 28.07
N PRO A 151 11.96 2.02 28.08
CA PRO A 151 11.01 2.80 28.88
C PRO A 151 9.59 2.62 28.34
N SER A 152 8.59 2.77 29.21
CA SER A 152 7.18 2.53 28.89
C SER A 152 6.65 3.36 27.72
N TRP A 153 7.04 4.63 27.63
CA TRP A 153 6.69 5.51 26.51
C TRP A 153 7.20 4.96 25.17
N PHE A 154 8.40 4.36 25.16
CA PHE A 154 8.99 3.81 23.94
C PHE A 154 8.31 2.50 23.53
N ILE A 155 7.93 1.66 24.49
CA ILE A 155 7.13 0.45 24.23
C ILE A 155 5.80 0.83 23.57
N GLY A 156 5.11 1.83 24.12
CA GLY A 156 3.85 2.34 23.57
C GLY A 156 4.01 2.90 22.16
N LEU A 157 5.00 3.78 21.95
CA LEU A 157 5.29 4.36 20.65
C LEU A 157 5.65 3.28 19.62
N TYR A 158 6.53 2.34 19.98
CA TYR A 158 6.94 1.23 19.13
C TYR A 158 5.74 0.40 18.69
N GLY A 159 4.86 0.03 19.62
CA GLY A 159 3.67 -0.79 19.33
C GLY A 159 2.71 -0.11 18.36
N VAL A 160 2.47 1.19 18.54
CA VAL A 160 1.59 1.98 17.67
C VAL A 160 2.20 2.15 16.27
N MET A 161 3.50 2.43 16.20
CA MET A 161 4.24 2.54 14.93
C MET A 161 4.35 1.21 14.18
N LEU A 162 4.52 0.10 14.91
CA LEU A 162 4.50 -1.25 14.36
C LEU A 162 3.13 -1.58 13.76
N ALA A 163 2.05 -1.25 14.49
CA ALA A 163 0.70 -1.46 14.00
C ALA A 163 0.45 -0.67 12.70
N ASP A 164 0.89 0.60 12.62
CA ASP A 164 0.81 1.41 11.40
C ASP A 164 1.46 0.74 10.19
N VAL A 165 2.75 0.39 10.32
CA VAL A 165 3.50 -0.19 9.20
C VAL A 165 2.94 -1.55 8.78
N VAL A 166 2.55 -2.41 9.74
CA VAL A 166 2.04 -3.76 9.45
C VAL A 166 0.66 -3.68 8.81
N ILE A 167 -0.28 -2.92 9.40
CA ILE A 167 -1.66 -2.85 8.93
C ILE A 167 -1.71 -2.16 7.57
N LEU A 168 -1.11 -0.98 7.43
CA LEU A 168 -1.21 -0.22 6.19
C LEU A 168 -0.46 -0.89 5.05
N SER A 169 0.73 -1.44 5.28
CA SER A 169 1.44 -2.19 4.24
C SER A 169 0.62 -3.40 3.79
N SER A 170 -0.05 -4.09 4.72
CA SER A 170 -0.95 -5.20 4.39
C SER A 170 -2.16 -4.74 3.56
N LEU A 171 -2.78 -3.62 3.92
CA LEU A 171 -3.90 -3.07 3.17
C LEU A 171 -3.47 -2.61 1.75
N TYR A 172 -2.34 -1.93 1.60
CA TYR A 172 -1.83 -1.54 0.29
C TYR A 172 -1.46 -2.76 -0.58
N MET A 173 -0.86 -3.81 0.00
CA MET A 173 -0.60 -5.05 -0.75
C MET A 173 -1.88 -5.78 -1.17
N PHE A 174 -2.91 -5.74 -0.33
CA PHE A 174 -4.23 -6.27 -0.70
C PHE A 174 -4.85 -5.46 -1.85
N ALA A 175 -4.77 -4.12 -1.78
CA ALA A 175 -5.24 -3.24 -2.84
C ALA A 175 -4.50 -3.50 -4.15
N PHE A 176 -3.18 -3.71 -4.09
CA PHE A 176 -2.36 -4.09 -5.23
C PHE A 176 -2.80 -5.42 -5.84
N ALA A 177 -3.06 -6.46 -5.02
CA ALA A 177 -3.59 -7.73 -5.49
C ALA A 177 -4.94 -7.56 -6.20
N MET A 178 -5.85 -6.79 -5.62
CA MET A 178 -7.15 -6.48 -6.21
C MET A 178 -7.01 -5.76 -7.56
N ALA A 179 -6.10 -4.78 -7.65
CA ALA A 179 -5.81 -4.07 -8.89
C ALA A 179 -5.27 -5.02 -9.96
N LEU A 180 -4.25 -5.82 -9.63
CA LEU A 180 -3.65 -6.81 -10.54
C LEU A 180 -4.67 -7.79 -11.10
N ARG A 181 -5.67 -8.14 -10.30
CA ARG A 181 -6.74 -9.08 -10.65
C ARG A 181 -7.96 -8.41 -11.25
N LEU A 182 -7.90 -7.10 -11.53
CA LEU A 182 -8.99 -6.31 -12.11
C LEU A 182 -10.28 -6.37 -11.27
N ALA A 183 -10.17 -6.53 -9.96
CA ALA A 183 -11.31 -6.68 -9.07
C ALA A 183 -12.13 -5.37 -9.04
N PRO A 184 -13.44 -5.38 -9.35
CA PRO A 184 -14.29 -4.17 -9.41
C PRO A 184 -14.29 -3.31 -8.13
N LEU A 185 -14.00 -3.94 -6.98
CA LEU A 185 -13.94 -3.29 -5.67
C LEU A 185 -12.64 -2.48 -5.46
N PHE A 186 -11.60 -2.68 -6.27
CA PHE A 186 -10.28 -2.05 -6.07
C PHE A 186 -10.34 -0.54 -5.85
N PRO A 187 -10.99 0.28 -6.72
CA PRO A 187 -10.99 1.74 -6.52
C PRO A 187 -11.62 2.18 -5.20
N ARG A 188 -12.57 1.40 -4.67
CA ARG A 188 -13.27 1.71 -3.42
C ARG A 188 -12.41 1.32 -2.23
N PHE A 189 -11.81 0.15 -2.33
CA PHE A 189 -10.90 -0.35 -1.33
C PHE A 189 -9.73 0.60 -1.16
N LEU A 190 -9.13 1.09 -2.25
CA LEU A 190 -8.04 2.06 -2.18
C LEU A 190 -8.44 3.38 -1.49
N VAL A 191 -9.65 3.90 -1.75
CA VAL A 191 -10.18 5.08 -1.04
C VAL A 191 -10.36 4.80 0.46
N MET A 192 -10.86 3.61 0.80
CA MET A 192 -10.95 3.18 2.20
C MET A 192 -9.57 3.10 2.84
N VAL A 193 -8.57 2.55 2.15
CA VAL A 193 -7.19 2.48 2.64
C VAL A 193 -6.63 3.89 2.93
N TRP A 194 -6.82 4.86 2.04
CA TRP A 194 -6.42 6.26 2.32
C TRP A 194 -7.15 6.84 3.54
N GLY A 195 -8.44 6.54 3.71
CA GLY A 195 -9.20 6.96 4.88
C GLY A 195 -8.66 6.35 6.18
N VAL A 196 -8.37 5.04 6.17
CA VAL A 196 -7.75 4.35 7.31
C VAL A 196 -6.35 4.89 7.60
N ASP A 197 -5.55 5.18 6.57
CA ASP A 197 -4.21 5.75 6.70
C ASP A 197 -4.27 7.12 7.41
N LEU A 198 -5.15 8.02 6.96
CA LEU A 198 -5.34 9.32 7.62
C LEU A 198 -5.84 9.18 9.06
N LEU A 199 -6.82 8.32 9.30
CA LEU A 199 -7.34 8.06 10.65
C LEU A 199 -6.27 7.45 11.56
N ALA A 200 -5.42 6.58 11.03
CA ALA A 200 -4.29 6.02 11.76
C ALA A 200 -3.33 7.14 12.15
N GLN A 201 -2.85 7.97 11.21
CA GLN A 201 -1.91 9.06 11.54
C GLN A 201 -2.45 10.02 12.62
N LEU A 202 -3.73 10.40 12.54
CA LEU A 202 -4.38 11.25 13.56
C LEU A 202 -4.50 10.54 14.92
N SER A 203 -4.79 9.24 14.90
CA SER A 203 -4.90 8.44 16.11
C SER A 203 -3.53 8.27 16.79
N ILE A 204 -2.46 8.06 16.02
CA ILE A 204 -1.08 8.00 16.53
C ILE A 204 -0.70 9.34 17.16
N ALA A 205 -0.97 10.46 16.49
CA ALA A 205 -0.70 11.79 17.03
C ALA A 205 -1.38 12.01 18.38
N LYS A 206 -2.66 11.64 18.50
CA LYS A 206 -3.42 11.77 19.74
C LYS A 206 -2.90 10.84 20.85
N LEU A 207 -2.55 9.60 20.50
CA LEU A 207 -2.02 8.64 21.46
C LEU A 207 -0.67 9.09 22.01
N VAL A 208 0.22 9.61 21.17
CA VAL A 208 1.54 10.05 21.63
C VAL A 208 1.46 11.35 22.42
N ALA A 209 0.56 12.27 22.06
CA ALA A 209 0.31 13.47 22.86
C ALA A 209 -0.19 13.17 24.29
N GLY A 210 -0.75 11.97 24.52
CA GLY A 210 -1.17 11.50 25.84
C GLY A 210 -0.13 10.65 26.57
N MET A 211 1.07 10.44 26.02
CA MET A 211 2.13 9.70 26.70
C MET A 211 2.92 10.63 27.61
N ASP A 212 3.01 10.28 28.90
CA ASP A 212 3.83 11.02 29.85
C ASP A 212 5.33 10.75 29.62
N ASN A 213 6.17 11.76 29.88
CA ASN A 213 7.63 11.67 29.88
C ASN A 213 8.29 11.30 28.53
N VAL A 214 7.66 11.65 27.40
CA VAL A 214 8.33 11.57 26.10
C VAL A 214 9.41 12.67 26.02
N PRO A 215 10.66 12.34 25.63
CA PRO A 215 11.69 13.36 25.44
C PRO A 215 11.31 14.34 24.33
N HIS A 216 11.49 15.64 24.54
CA HIS A 216 11.13 16.68 23.56
C HIS A 216 11.73 16.47 22.15
N GLY A 217 12.92 15.88 22.05
CA GLY A 217 13.53 15.55 20.76
C GLY A 217 12.76 14.47 19.98
N VAL A 218 12.09 13.55 20.68
CA VAL A 218 11.25 12.51 20.09
C VAL A 218 9.92 13.10 19.63
N ASP A 219 9.33 14.02 20.39
CA ASP A 219 8.08 14.69 20.01
C ASP A 219 8.22 15.46 18.69
N ALA A 220 9.29 16.24 18.53
CA ALA A 220 9.54 17.00 17.32
C ALA A 220 9.77 16.09 16.10
N ALA A 221 10.55 15.02 16.26
CA ALA A 221 10.80 14.05 15.20
C ALA A 221 9.52 13.30 14.80
N LEU A 222 8.69 12.94 15.78
CA LEU A 222 7.43 12.26 15.52
C LEU A 222 6.44 13.17 14.79
N LEU A 223 6.34 14.44 15.20
CA LEU A 223 5.47 15.41 14.55
C LEU A 223 5.83 15.59 13.07
N ASP A 224 7.13 15.70 12.76
CA ASP A 224 7.60 15.82 11.38
C ASP A 224 7.26 14.57 10.56
N MET A 225 7.52 13.38 11.11
CA MET A 225 7.22 12.11 10.46
C MET A 225 5.71 11.94 10.21
N LEU A 226 4.85 12.19 11.20
CA LEU A 226 3.39 12.11 11.06
C LEU A 226 2.87 13.13 10.05
N THR A 227 3.39 14.36 10.09
CA THR A 227 3.06 15.40 9.10
C THR A 227 3.46 14.97 7.70
N GLY A 228 4.64 14.36 7.54
CA GLY A 228 5.13 13.77 6.30
C GLY A 228 4.18 12.68 5.77
N ASN A 229 3.75 11.75 6.63
CA ASN A 229 2.82 10.68 6.26
C ASN A 229 1.47 11.24 5.81
N VAL A 230 0.89 12.18 6.56
CA VAL A 230 -0.37 12.83 6.18
C VAL A 230 -0.24 13.52 4.82
N LYS A 231 0.85 14.28 4.60
CA LYS A 231 1.11 14.93 3.30
C LYS A 231 1.19 13.91 2.17
N LYS A 232 1.90 12.80 2.35
CA LYS A 232 2.00 11.74 1.32
C LYS A 232 0.64 11.17 0.94
N VAL A 233 -0.21 10.88 1.93
CA VAL A 233 -1.55 10.35 1.69
C VAL A 233 -2.42 11.39 0.97
N LEU A 234 -2.40 12.65 1.40
CA LEU A 234 -3.17 13.72 0.77
C LEU A 234 -2.71 14.00 -0.66
N ILE A 235 -1.40 14.01 -0.93
CA ILE A 235 -0.85 14.17 -2.28
C ILE A 235 -1.29 12.99 -3.16
N SER A 236 -1.16 11.77 -2.66
CA SER A 236 -1.62 10.57 -3.35
C SER A 236 -3.12 10.65 -3.66
N ALA A 237 -3.95 10.96 -2.67
CA ALA A 237 -5.39 11.10 -2.86
C ALA A 237 -5.74 12.22 -3.85
N ALA A 238 -5.10 13.38 -3.76
CA ALA A 238 -5.34 14.51 -4.67
C ALA A 238 -5.02 14.18 -6.12
N ILE A 239 -3.95 13.41 -6.37
CA ILE A 239 -3.56 12.99 -7.72
C ILE A 239 -4.49 11.88 -8.24
N TRP A 240 -4.75 10.87 -7.42
CA TRP A 240 -5.36 9.63 -7.88
C TRP A 240 -6.87 9.59 -7.76
N LEU A 241 -7.48 10.29 -6.79
CA LEU A 241 -8.93 10.29 -6.61
C LEU A 241 -9.67 10.84 -7.84
N PRO A 242 -9.28 11.98 -8.45
CA PRO A 242 -9.93 12.46 -9.68
C PRO A 242 -9.79 11.45 -10.81
N TYR A 243 -8.61 10.83 -10.94
CA TYR A 243 -8.37 9.78 -11.94
C TYR A 243 -9.27 8.57 -11.72
N LEU A 244 -9.38 8.06 -10.48
CA LEU A 244 -10.23 6.92 -10.12
C LEU A 244 -11.73 7.22 -10.31
N LEU A 245 -12.16 8.47 -10.15
CA LEU A 245 -13.57 8.85 -10.32
C LEU A 245 -13.93 9.05 -11.80
N LEU A 246 -13.11 9.79 -12.54
CA LEU A 246 -13.47 10.34 -13.85
C LEU A 246 -12.88 9.58 -15.03
N SER A 247 -11.79 8.82 -14.87
CA SER A 247 -11.11 8.19 -16.01
C SER A 247 -11.98 7.14 -16.70
N ASP A 248 -12.15 7.28 -18.03
CA ASP A 248 -12.80 6.27 -18.87
C ASP A 248 -12.16 4.89 -18.70
N ARG A 249 -10.83 4.80 -18.59
CA ARG A 249 -10.11 3.54 -18.38
C ARG A 249 -10.51 2.85 -17.08
N VAL A 250 -10.57 3.60 -15.97
CA VAL A 250 -11.01 3.06 -14.67
C VAL A 250 -12.47 2.62 -14.76
N ASN A 251 -13.31 3.42 -15.41
CA ASN A 251 -14.73 3.16 -15.56
C ASN A 251 -15.03 1.94 -16.43
N VAL A 252 -14.32 1.75 -17.54
CA VAL A 252 -14.43 0.56 -18.39
C VAL A 252 -13.87 -0.67 -17.68
N THR A 253 -12.69 -0.56 -17.06
CA THR A 253 -11.98 -1.71 -16.46
C THR A 253 -12.68 -2.23 -15.21
N PHE A 254 -12.99 -1.36 -14.26
CA PHE A 254 -13.49 -1.77 -12.94
C PHE A 254 -15.00 -1.64 -12.79
N ARG A 255 -15.64 -0.74 -13.55
CA ARG A 255 -17.07 -0.42 -13.39
C ARG A 255 -17.92 -0.77 -14.61
N GLN A 256 -17.31 -1.33 -15.67
CA GLN A 256 -17.96 -1.76 -16.91
C GLN A 256 -18.95 -0.72 -17.44
N ARG A 257 -18.48 0.51 -17.62
CA ARG A 257 -19.30 1.62 -18.13
C ARG A 257 -18.49 2.56 -19.00
N VAL A 258 -19.17 3.22 -19.92
CA VAL A 258 -18.60 4.17 -20.87
C VAL A 258 -19.34 5.51 -20.79
N SER A 259 -18.62 6.60 -21.04
CA SER A 259 -19.21 7.93 -21.12
C SER A 259 -20.17 8.01 -22.32
N VAL A 260 -21.36 8.56 -22.08
CA VAL A 260 -22.31 8.92 -23.14
C VAL A 260 -21.92 10.30 -23.63
N LYS A 261 -21.42 10.38 -24.86
CA LYS A 261 -21.23 11.64 -25.56
C LYS A 261 -22.57 12.24 -25.93
#